data_AF-A0A9E3L056-F1
#
_entry.id   AF-A0A9E3L056-F1
#
_cell.length_a   1.000
_cell.length_b   1.000
_cell.length_c   1.000
_cell.angle_alpha   90.00
_cell.angle_beta   90.00
_cell.angle_gamma   90.00
#
_symmetry.space_group_name_H-M   'P 1'
#
loop_
_entity.id
_entity.type
_entity.pdbx_description
1 polymer ?
#
loop_
_entity_poly.entity_id
_entity_poly.type
_entity_poly.pdbx_seq_one_letter_code
_entity_poly.pdbx_strand_id
1 'polypeptide(L)'
;MGPWTGRDRDSDQTFTRAEDGSFTGTIKTLSLNVKARLLPAEPSQSEKAPNLRVMAGTIEIGAAWQRTSKENTIYHSVKLDDPSFPAPIYANLVAVDDAYALVWSR
;
A
#
# COMPACT_ATOMS: atom_id res chain seq x y z
N MET A 1 20.91 5.83 -11.20
CA MET A 1 21.00 4.64 -10.32
C MET A 1 20.16 4.92 -9.09
N GLY A 2 18.93 4.38 -9.03
CA GLY A 2 18.02 4.61 -7.91
C GLY A 2 18.41 3.78 -6.68
N PRO A 3 18.11 4.26 -5.45
CA PRO A 3 18.62 3.69 -4.20
C PRO A 3 17.95 2.38 -3.74
N TRP A 4 17.32 1.62 -4.64
CA TRP A 4 16.49 0.46 -4.28
C TRP A 4 17.23 -0.88 -4.21
N THR A 5 18.56 -0.86 -4.26
CA THR A 5 19.37 -2.09 -4.21
C THR A 5 19.99 -2.28 -2.82
N GLY A 6 19.17 -2.85 -1.92
CA GLY A 6 19.63 -3.71 -0.85
C GLY A 6 19.95 -3.07 0.50
N ARG A 7 19.03 -3.24 1.45
CA ARG A 7 19.29 -3.87 2.76
C ARG A 7 17.96 -4.19 3.45
N ASP A 8 17.87 -5.39 4.00
CA ASP A 8 16.78 -5.91 4.83
C ASP A 8 15.41 -6.06 4.14
N ARG A 9 15.32 -7.13 3.33
CA ARG A 9 14.05 -7.74 2.90
C ARG A 9 13.40 -8.40 4.11
N ASP A 10 12.76 -7.62 4.96
CA ASP A 10 11.77 -8.15 5.88
C ASP A 10 10.55 -8.54 5.02
N SER A 11 10.63 -9.75 4.43
CA SER A 11 9.72 -10.32 3.42
C SER A 11 8.33 -10.66 3.95
N ASP A 12 7.94 -10.03 5.06
CA ASP A 12 6.81 -10.42 5.88
C ASP A 12 5.56 -9.56 5.64
N GLN A 13 5.66 -8.57 4.75
CA GLN A 13 4.56 -7.68 4.32
C GLN A 13 4.35 -7.76 2.81
N THR A 14 4.13 -8.98 2.32
CA THR A 14 3.77 -9.24 0.93
C THR A 14 2.26 -9.16 0.73
N PHE A 15 1.87 -8.64 -0.43
CA PHE A 15 0.51 -8.56 -0.91
C PHE A 15 0.40 -9.34 -2.22
N THR A 16 -0.74 -9.99 -2.42
CA THR A 16 -1.13 -10.61 -3.68
C THR A 16 -2.20 -9.76 -4.34
N ARG A 17 -2.07 -9.52 -5.64
CA ARG A 17 -3.07 -8.80 -6.44
C ARG A 17 -4.08 -9.79 -7.03
N ALA A 18 -5.36 -9.50 -6.92
CA ALA A 18 -6.43 -10.25 -7.56
C ALA A 18 -6.80 -9.66 -8.94
N GLU A 19 -7.55 -10.41 -9.73
CA GLU A 19 -7.97 -10.01 -11.09
C GLU A 19 -8.84 -8.73 -11.08
N ASP A 20 -9.62 -8.53 -10.02
CA ASP A 20 -10.46 -7.33 -9.81
C ASP A 20 -9.67 -6.07 -9.43
N GLY A 21 -8.33 -6.17 -9.36
CA GLY A 21 -7.44 -5.08 -9.00
C GLY A 21 -7.29 -4.85 -7.50
N SER A 22 -7.93 -5.66 -6.64
CA SER A 22 -7.70 -5.63 -5.20
C SER A 22 -6.37 -6.27 -4.81
N PHE A 23 -5.89 -5.93 -3.61
CA PHE A 23 -4.70 -6.54 -3.02
C PHE A 23 -5.02 -7.09 -1.64
N THR A 24 -4.47 -8.25 -1.30
CA THR A 24 -4.60 -8.86 0.03
C THR A 24 -3.22 -9.19 0.58
N GLY A 25 -2.99 -8.84 1.84
CA GLY A 25 -1.71 -9.07 2.51
C GLY A 25 -1.79 -8.79 4.00
N THR A 26 -0.62 -8.60 4.62
CA THR A 26 -0.52 -8.25 6.04
C THR A 26 0.29 -6.97 6.20
N ILE A 27 -0.20 -6.05 7.02
CA ILE A 27 0.54 -4.87 7.45
C ILE A 27 1.13 -5.17 8.82
N LYS A 28 2.45 -5.02 8.94
CA LYS A 28 3.21 -5.28 10.17
C LYS A 28 4.05 -4.06 10.56
N THR A 29 3.92 -3.65 11.80
CA THR A 29 4.80 -2.68 12.49
C THR A 29 5.14 -3.25 13.87
N LEU A 30 5.94 -2.53 14.66
CA LEU A 30 6.22 -2.94 16.06
C LEU A 30 4.96 -3.07 16.92
N SER A 31 3.88 -2.37 16.58
CA SER A 31 2.63 -2.33 17.34
C SER A 31 1.40 -2.85 16.57
N LEU A 32 1.53 -3.17 15.29
CA LEU A 32 0.42 -3.56 14.42
C LEU A 32 0.76 -4.86 13.70
N ASN A 33 -0.16 -5.82 13.70
CA ASN A 33 -0.08 -7.01 12.85
C ASN A 33 -1.49 -7.37 12.39
N VAL A 34 -1.86 -6.91 11.20
CA VAL A 34 -3.24 -6.99 10.72
C VAL A 34 -3.32 -7.45 9.28
N LYS A 35 -4.27 -8.36 9.00
CA LYS A 35 -4.65 -8.68 7.63
C LYS A 35 -5.32 -7.46 7.00
N ALA A 36 -4.80 -7.02 5.87
CA ALA A 36 -5.28 -5.86 5.16
C ALA A 36 -5.72 -6.21 3.75
N ARG A 37 -6.73 -5.49 3.26
CA ARG A 37 -7.18 -5.54 1.87
C ARG A 37 -7.16 -4.14 1.30
N LEU A 38 -6.57 -3.96 0.13
CA LEU A 38 -6.71 -2.73 -0.65
C LEU A 38 -7.77 -3.01 -1.72
N LEU A 39 -8.92 -2.37 -1.59
CA LEU A 39 -10.07 -2.57 -2.47
C LEU A 39 -10.20 -1.40 -3.45
N PRO A 40 -10.58 -1.63 -4.72
CA PRO A 40 -10.94 -0.54 -5.64
C PRO A 40 -11.87 0.47 -4.99
N ALA A 41 -11.52 1.74 -5.08
CA ALA A 41 -12.39 2.83 -4.66
C ALA A 41 -13.47 3.07 -5.71
N GLU A 42 -14.56 3.74 -5.30
CA GLU A 42 -15.59 4.18 -6.24
C GLU A 42 -14.99 5.10 -7.31
N PRO A 43 -15.36 4.92 -8.59
CA PRO A 43 -14.87 5.78 -9.66
C PRO A 43 -15.12 7.26 -9.36
N SER A 44 -14.09 8.07 -9.57
CA SER A 44 -14.15 9.52 -9.38
C SER A 44 -13.47 10.23 -10.53
N GLN A 45 -14.00 11.39 -10.92
CA GLN A 45 -13.37 12.28 -11.88
C GLN A 45 -12.26 13.13 -11.25
N SER A 46 -12.12 13.10 -9.91
CA SER A 46 -11.08 13.85 -9.21
C SER A 46 -9.76 13.08 -9.22
N GLU A 47 -8.69 13.70 -9.70
CA GLU A 47 -7.33 13.17 -9.59
C GLU A 47 -6.84 13.05 -8.13
N LYS A 48 -7.54 13.71 -7.19
CA LYS A 48 -7.26 13.60 -5.74
C LYS A 48 -7.95 12.41 -5.09
N ALA A 49 -8.93 11.81 -5.75
CA ALA A 49 -9.61 10.64 -5.23
C ALA A 49 -8.64 9.44 -5.17
N PRO A 50 -8.77 8.58 -4.15
CA PRO A 50 -7.97 7.36 -4.08
C PRO A 50 -8.36 6.38 -5.20
N ASN A 51 -7.41 5.55 -5.60
CA ASN A 51 -7.68 4.40 -6.46
C ASN A 51 -8.10 3.18 -5.63
N LEU A 52 -7.58 3.08 -4.41
CA LEU A 52 -7.86 1.97 -3.50
C LEU A 52 -8.17 2.49 -2.08
N ARG A 53 -9.05 1.78 -1.36
CA ARG A 53 -9.29 1.94 0.08
C ARG A 53 -8.59 0.81 0.83
N VAL A 54 -7.90 1.14 1.92
CA VAL A 54 -7.19 0.17 2.76
C VAL A 54 -8.11 -0.27 3.90
N MET A 55 -8.43 -1.55 3.96
CA MET A 55 -9.37 -2.13 4.92
C MET A 55 -8.65 -3.09 5.86
N ALA A 56 -8.90 -2.97 7.17
CA ALA A 56 -8.61 -3.97 8.19
C ALA A 56 -9.93 -4.59 8.66
N GLY A 57 -10.21 -5.82 8.24
CA GLY A 57 -11.55 -6.41 8.43
C GLY A 57 -12.62 -5.58 7.70
N THR A 58 -13.53 -4.97 8.46
CA THR A 58 -14.59 -4.08 7.98
C THR A 58 -14.29 -2.59 8.17
N ILE A 59 -13.15 -2.24 8.79
CA ILE A 59 -12.78 -0.87 9.12
C ILE A 59 -11.84 -0.35 8.02
N GLU A 60 -12.12 0.83 7.49
CA GLU A 60 -11.20 1.54 6.61
C GLU A 60 -10.15 2.25 7.45
N ILE A 61 -8.88 1.98 7.15
CA ILE A 61 -7.72 2.51 7.89
C ILE A 61 -6.83 3.40 7.03
N GLY A 62 -7.21 3.64 5.77
CA GLY A 62 -6.40 4.41 4.84
C GLY A 62 -6.83 4.30 3.39
N ALA A 63 -6.01 4.85 2.50
CA ALA A 63 -6.25 4.87 1.06
C ALA A 63 -4.92 4.76 0.30
N ALA A 64 -5.01 4.45 -1.00
CA ALA A 64 -3.87 4.44 -1.90
C ALA A 64 -4.17 5.08 -3.26
N TRP A 65 -3.14 5.70 -3.84
CA TRP A 65 -3.18 6.38 -5.12
C TRP A 65 -2.13 5.77 -6.05
N GLN A 66 -2.54 5.38 -7.24
CA GLN A 66 -1.63 4.94 -8.29
C GLN A 66 -0.74 6.11 -8.71
N ARG A 67 0.56 5.85 -8.78
CA ARG A 67 1.59 6.79 -9.19
C ARG A 67 2.53 6.10 -10.18
N THR A 68 3.19 6.92 -10.97
CA THR A 68 4.24 6.49 -11.90
C THR A 68 5.55 7.12 -11.46
N SER A 69 6.61 6.33 -11.30
CA SER A 69 7.94 6.83 -10.95
C SER A 69 8.59 7.59 -12.12
N LYS A 70 9.73 8.24 -11.87
CA LYS A 70 10.52 8.88 -12.94
C LYS A 70 11.02 7.86 -13.96
N GLU A 71 11.20 6.61 -13.52
CA GLU A 71 11.62 5.46 -14.32
C GLU A 71 10.42 4.70 -14.94
N ASN A 72 9.24 5.33 -15.05
CA ASN A 72 8.01 4.74 -15.62
C ASN A 72 7.52 3.47 -14.92
N THR A 73 7.84 3.28 -13.63
CA THR A 73 7.34 2.16 -12.84
C THR A 73 6.06 2.54 -12.13
N ILE A 74 5.00 1.72 -12.26
CA ILE A 74 3.73 1.93 -11.56
C ILE A 74 3.85 1.41 -10.13
N TYR A 75 3.40 2.21 -9.17
CA TYR A 75 3.27 1.84 -7.76
C TYR A 75 2.03 2.50 -7.16
N HIS A 76 1.65 2.10 -5.94
CA HIS A 76 0.60 2.79 -5.20
C HIS A 76 1.21 3.50 -3.99
N SER A 77 1.08 4.81 -3.92
CA SER A 77 1.36 5.58 -2.71
C SER A 77 0.23 5.34 -1.72
N VAL A 78 0.55 4.84 -0.54
CA VAL A 78 -0.41 4.44 0.50
C VAL A 78 -0.31 5.40 1.68
N LYS A 79 -1.45 5.85 2.18
CA LYS A 79 -1.59 6.60 3.43
C LYS A 79 -2.49 5.82 4.37
N LEU A 80 -1.98 5.46 5.55
CA LEU A 80 -2.76 4.90 6.65
C LEU A 80 -3.05 6.02 7.65
N ASP A 81 -4.31 6.24 7.96
CA ASP A 81 -4.79 7.42 8.70
C ASP A 81 -5.99 7.08 9.59
N ASP A 82 -5.83 6.02 10.38
CA ASP A 82 -6.81 5.63 11.39
C ASP A 82 -6.56 6.44 12.69
N PRO A 83 -7.62 6.83 13.45
CA PRO A 83 -7.47 7.56 14.71
C PRO A 83 -6.60 6.88 15.78
N SER A 84 -6.36 5.57 15.69
CA SER A 84 -5.43 4.87 16.59
C SER A 84 -3.96 5.17 16.31
N PHE A 85 -3.62 5.75 15.15
CA PHE A 85 -2.27 6.18 14.84
C PHE A 85 -2.03 7.60 15.36
N PRO A 86 -0.85 7.88 15.98
CA PRO A 86 -0.53 9.21 16.48
C PRO A 86 -0.36 10.25 15.35
N ALA A 87 -0.10 9.79 14.14
CA ALA A 87 -0.03 10.58 12.91
C ALA A 87 -0.22 9.63 11.70
N PRO A 88 -0.55 10.16 10.51
CA PRO A 88 -0.62 9.35 9.31
C PRO A 88 0.70 8.62 9.01
N ILE A 89 0.60 7.36 8.58
CA ILE A 89 1.75 6.55 8.16
C ILE A 89 1.73 6.43 6.63
N TYR A 90 2.88 6.70 6.01
CA TYR A 90 3.03 6.63 4.55
C TYR A 90 3.86 5.43 4.13
N ALA A 91 3.44 4.79 3.04
CA ALA A 91 4.12 3.65 2.44
C ALA A 91 3.94 3.66 0.91
N ASN A 92 4.65 2.77 0.24
CA ASN A 92 4.46 2.48 -1.17
C ASN A 92 4.21 0.98 -1.36
N LEU A 93 3.16 0.63 -2.08
CA LEU A 93 2.94 -0.72 -2.58
C LEU A 93 3.59 -0.85 -3.95
N VAL A 94 4.65 -1.63 -4.03
CA VAL A 94 5.48 -1.80 -5.23
C VAL A 94 5.45 -3.25 -5.69
N ALA A 95 5.46 -3.48 -7.01
CA ALA A 95 5.59 -4.83 -7.55
C ALA A 95 7.01 -5.36 -7.27
N VAL A 96 7.09 -6.61 -6.83
CA VAL A 96 8.34 -7.34 -6.58
C VAL A 96 8.13 -8.78 -7.06
N ASP A 97 8.79 -9.14 -8.16
CA ASP A 97 8.57 -10.42 -8.86
C ASP A 97 7.07 -10.66 -9.13
N ASP A 98 6.50 -11.76 -8.66
CA ASP A 98 5.08 -12.13 -8.82
C ASP A 98 4.17 -11.62 -7.68
N ALA A 99 4.69 -10.76 -6.80
CA ALA A 99 3.99 -10.23 -5.63
C ALA A 99 4.11 -8.70 -5.53
N TYR A 100 3.57 -8.15 -4.44
CA TYR A 100 3.71 -6.75 -4.09
C TYR A 100 4.27 -6.61 -2.68
N ALA A 101 5.16 -5.66 -2.46
CA ALA A 101 5.71 -5.35 -1.14
C ALA A 101 5.18 -3.99 -0.68
N LEU A 102 4.76 -3.91 0.59
CA LEU A 102 4.47 -2.64 1.24
C LEU A 102 5.75 -2.10 1.90
N VAL A 103 6.30 -1.03 1.33
CA VAL A 103 7.55 -0.41 1.77
C VAL A 103 7.25 0.91 2.47
N TRP A 104 7.61 1.02 3.74
CA TRP A 104 7.45 2.26 4.51
C TRP A 104 8.30 3.40 3.92
N SER A 105 7.70 4.56 3.71
CA SER A 105 8.42 5.77 3.29
C SER A 105 8.60 6.69 4.50
N ARG A 106 9.85 7.05 4.79
CA ARG A 106 10.23 7.99 5.86
C ARG A 106 10.93 9.18 5.25
#